data_AF-A0A7W0PXL4-F1
#
_entry.id   AF-A0A7W0PXL4-F1
#
_cell.length_a   1.000
_cell.length_b   1.000
_cell.length_c   1.000
_cell.angle_alpha   90.00
_cell.angle_beta   90.00
_cell.angle_gamma   90.00
#
_symmetry.space_group_name_H-M   'P 1'
#
loop_
_entity.id
_entity.type
_entity.pdbx_description
1 polymer ?
#
loop_
_entity_poly.entity_id
_entity_poly.type
_entity_poly.pdbx_seq_one_letter_code
_entity_poly.pdbx_strand_id
1 'polypeptide(L)'
;MKIKIVLLCALVALGAAATAFANGSGGVTGPAFYFDNDLYRTVGTPTDLTGTGAPAHSFDTIYALAGQPNVSTVAPGSKGYNGGRWMVHAIAYNTSWAATVAAHDANGSGDLDSAAEVRAALADPGAGGAVDTGVVKSFVCPVIKL
;
A
#
# COMPACT_ATOMS: atom_id res chain seq x y z
N MET A 1 63.10 -5.00 9.96
CA MET A 1 62.12 -3.92 9.69
C MET A 1 61.34 -4.15 8.37
N LYS A 2 60.86 -5.37 8.11
CA LYS A 2 60.15 -5.71 6.85
C LYS A 2 58.73 -6.25 7.06
N ILE A 3 58.35 -6.57 8.31
CA ILE A 3 57.05 -7.15 8.67
C ILE A 3 55.99 -6.07 8.97
N LYS A 4 56.40 -4.88 9.43
CA LYS A 4 55.47 -3.80 9.80
C LYS A 4 54.83 -3.08 8.61
N ILE A 5 55.44 -3.16 7.42
CA ILE A 5 54.93 -2.50 6.20
C ILE A 5 53.83 -3.35 5.53
N VAL A 6 53.95 -4.67 5.57
CA VAL A 6 52.95 -5.58 4.98
C VAL A 6 51.63 -5.56 5.76
N LEU A 7 51.70 -5.38 7.09
CA LEU A 7 50.51 -5.27 7.94
C LEU A 7 49.71 -3.98 7.67
N LEU A 8 50.39 -2.88 7.31
CA LEU A 8 49.73 -1.60 7.06
C LEU A 8 48.99 -1.58 5.72
N CYS A 9 49.47 -2.32 4.71
CA CYS A 9 48.77 -2.44 3.42
C CYS A 9 47.51 -3.33 3.49
N ALA A 10 47.47 -4.32 4.38
CA ALA A 10 46.29 -5.19 4.56
C ALA A 10 45.13 -4.48 5.27
N LEU A 11 45.42 -3.49 6.13
CA LEU A 11 44.41 -2.72 6.87
C LEU A 11 43.72 -1.63 6.03
N VAL A 12 44.32 -1.18 4.92
CA VAL A 12 43.71 -0.20 4.01
C VAL A 12 42.76 -0.87 3.00
N ALA A 13 42.90 -2.18 2.75
CA ALA A 13 42.04 -2.92 1.83
C ALA A 13 40.68 -3.32 2.45
N LEU A 14 40.53 -3.25 3.78
CA LEU A 14 39.29 -3.61 4.48
C LEU A 14 38.33 -2.42 4.72
N GLY A 15 38.75 -1.19 4.42
CA GLY A 15 37.98 0.03 4.70
C GLY A 15 36.93 0.41 3.65
N ALA A 16 36.92 -0.27 2.49
CA ALA A 16 35.94 -0.04 1.44
C ALA A 16 35.18 -1.33 1.12
N ALA A 17 34.67 -1.98 2.17
CA ALA A 17 33.48 -2.80 1.99
C ALA A 17 32.42 -1.87 1.41
N ALA A 18 32.15 -2.04 0.12
CA ALA A 18 31.16 -1.30 -0.62
C ALA A 18 29.91 -1.20 0.25
N THR A 19 29.50 0.02 0.58
CA THR A 19 28.10 0.28 0.82
C THR A 19 27.41 -0.11 -0.48
N ALA A 20 26.97 -1.36 -0.56
CA ALA A 20 25.87 -1.72 -1.43
C ALA A 20 24.71 -0.87 -0.92
N PHE A 21 24.62 0.36 -1.39
CA PHE A 21 23.36 1.05 -1.44
C PHE A 21 22.52 0.16 -2.34
N ALA A 22 21.73 -0.71 -1.71
CA ALA A 22 20.51 -1.15 -2.30
C ALA A 22 19.67 0.13 -2.50
N ASN A 23 19.96 0.87 -3.58
CA ASN A 23 19.02 1.80 -4.18
C ASN A 23 17.92 0.94 -4.83
N GLY A 24 17.23 0.14 -4.01
CA GLY A 24 16.02 -0.59 -4.38
C GLY A 24 14.87 0.40 -4.45
N SER A 25 14.96 1.40 -5.33
CA SER A 25 13.91 2.40 -5.51
C SER A 25 14.05 3.24 -6.80
N GLY A 26 14.85 2.81 -7.78
CA GLY A 26 15.12 3.61 -8.99
C GLY A 26 13.95 3.81 -9.97
N GLY A 27 12.73 3.40 -9.63
CA GLY A 27 11.54 3.54 -10.47
C GLY A 27 10.21 3.51 -9.70
N VAL A 28 10.25 3.68 -8.39
CA VAL A 28 9.05 3.77 -7.55
C VAL A 28 8.69 5.24 -7.39
N THR A 29 7.77 5.69 -8.22
CA THR A 29 7.08 6.98 -8.15
C THR A 29 5.61 6.69 -8.36
N GLY A 30 4.71 7.24 -7.55
CA GLY A 30 3.28 6.99 -7.72
C GLY A 30 2.45 7.08 -6.43
N PRO A 31 1.12 6.95 -6.56
CA PRO A 31 0.18 6.98 -5.44
C PRO A 31 0.48 5.92 -4.38
N ALA A 32 0.06 6.19 -3.14
CA ALA A 32 0.14 5.27 -2.02
C ALA A 32 -1.26 4.92 -1.49
N PHE A 33 -1.35 3.80 -0.77
CA PHE A 33 -2.55 3.36 -0.05
C PHE A 33 -2.17 2.76 1.29
N TYR A 34 -3.10 2.76 2.23
CA TYR A 34 -2.92 2.13 3.53
C TYR A 34 -3.20 0.63 3.48
N PHE A 35 -2.48 -0.12 4.31
CA PHE A 35 -2.85 -1.46 4.76
C PHE A 35 -2.47 -1.57 6.24
N ASP A 36 -3.48 -1.73 7.09
CA ASP A 36 -3.33 -1.83 8.55
C ASP A 36 -2.34 -0.80 9.12
N ASN A 37 -2.67 0.49 8.95
CA ASN A 37 -1.93 1.67 9.40
C ASN A 37 -0.59 1.95 8.69
N ASP A 38 -0.12 1.05 7.81
CA ASP A 38 1.11 1.23 7.05
C ASP A 38 0.80 1.74 5.63
N LEU A 39 1.61 2.68 5.12
CA LEU A 39 1.52 3.09 3.72
C LEU A 39 2.34 2.18 2.81
N TYR A 40 1.73 1.81 1.69
CA TYR A 40 2.35 1.08 0.59
C TYR A 40 2.30 1.93 -0.67
N ARG A 41 3.40 1.93 -1.43
CA ARG A 41 3.49 2.62 -2.72
C ARG A 41 3.51 1.64 -3.88
N THR A 42 3.03 2.08 -5.04
CA THR A 42 3.10 1.33 -6.28
C THR A 42 4.52 1.22 -6.86
N VAL A 43 4.81 0.08 -7.49
CA VAL A 43 6.05 -0.19 -8.24
C VAL A 43 5.73 -0.32 -9.73
N GLY A 44 6.12 0.69 -10.51
CA GLY A 44 5.98 0.70 -11.97
C GLY A 44 4.65 1.24 -12.49
N THR A 45 4.43 1.11 -13.80
CA THR A 45 3.20 1.56 -14.48
C THR A 45 2.10 0.50 -14.33
N PRO A 46 0.93 0.84 -13.77
CA PRO A 46 -0.18 -0.10 -13.67
C PRO A 46 -0.59 -0.65 -15.04
N THR A 47 -0.72 -1.98 -15.15
CA THR A 47 -1.35 -2.62 -16.32
C THR A 47 -2.85 -2.70 -16.08
N ASP A 48 -3.64 -2.04 -16.91
CA ASP A 48 -5.10 -2.07 -16.82
C ASP A 48 -5.65 -3.45 -17.19
N LEU A 49 -6.51 -3.99 -16.33
CA LEU A 49 -7.21 -5.26 -16.54
C LEU A 49 -8.74 -5.08 -16.60
N THR A 50 -9.22 -3.85 -16.63
CA THR A 50 -10.65 -3.54 -16.69
C THR A 50 -11.28 -4.14 -17.95
N GLY A 51 -12.41 -4.84 -17.81
CA GLY A 51 -13.13 -5.42 -18.95
C GLY A 51 -12.45 -6.63 -19.61
N THR A 52 -11.34 -7.14 -19.07
CA THR A 52 -10.62 -8.29 -19.66
C THR A 52 -11.29 -9.65 -19.40
N GLY A 53 -12.25 -9.71 -18.46
CA GLY A 53 -12.86 -10.97 -18.03
C GLY A 53 -11.99 -11.79 -17.07
N ALA A 54 -10.92 -11.21 -16.51
CA ALA A 54 -10.12 -11.86 -15.49
C ALA A 54 -11.00 -12.29 -14.28
N PRO A 55 -10.81 -13.50 -13.72
CA PRO A 55 -11.65 -13.98 -12.62
C PRO A 55 -11.56 -13.09 -11.38
N ALA A 56 -12.70 -12.76 -10.77
CA ALA A 56 -12.74 -11.87 -9.61
C ALA A 56 -11.86 -12.34 -8.44
N HIS A 57 -11.78 -13.66 -8.20
CA HIS A 57 -10.95 -14.25 -7.14
C HIS A 57 -9.43 -14.10 -7.37
N SER A 58 -9.00 -13.62 -8.55
CA SER A 58 -7.59 -13.35 -8.85
C SER A 58 -7.14 -11.94 -8.46
N PHE A 59 -8.03 -11.14 -7.88
CA PHE A 59 -7.77 -9.77 -7.45
C PHE A 59 -7.92 -9.60 -5.94
N ASP A 60 -7.14 -8.66 -5.43
CA ASP A 60 -7.20 -8.10 -4.08
C ASP A 60 -8.06 -6.84 -4.09
N THR A 61 -8.84 -6.62 -3.04
CA THR A 61 -9.68 -5.43 -2.92
C THR A 61 -8.87 -4.25 -2.40
N ILE A 62 -9.00 -3.12 -3.09
CA ILE A 62 -8.62 -1.79 -2.61
C ILE A 62 -9.84 -0.87 -2.64
N TYR A 63 -10.11 -0.21 -1.51
CA TYR A 63 -11.18 0.77 -1.38
C TYR A 63 -10.67 2.15 -1.79
N ALA A 64 -11.33 2.76 -2.77
CA ALA A 64 -11.08 4.14 -3.18
C ALA A 64 -11.91 5.09 -2.33
N LEU A 65 -11.22 5.85 -1.48
CA LEU A 65 -11.81 6.76 -0.50
C LEU A 65 -11.48 8.19 -0.92
N ALA A 66 -12.50 9.04 -1.06
CA ALA A 66 -12.27 10.45 -1.35
C ALA A 66 -11.73 11.16 -0.09
N GLY A 67 -10.72 12.01 -0.26
CA GLY A 67 -10.17 12.83 0.83
C GLY A 67 -8.96 12.26 1.57
N GLN A 68 -8.55 11.02 1.28
CA GLN A 68 -7.44 10.32 1.93
C GLN A 68 -6.79 9.31 0.98
N PRO A 69 -5.65 8.69 1.33
CA PRO A 69 -5.16 7.52 0.63
C PRO A 69 -6.20 6.39 0.59
N ASN A 70 -6.15 5.60 -0.48
CA ASN A 70 -6.97 4.39 -0.58
C ASN A 70 -6.59 3.38 0.51
N VAL A 71 -7.44 2.38 0.75
CA VAL A 71 -7.19 1.34 1.76
C VAL A 71 -7.28 -0.03 1.13
N SER A 72 -6.21 -0.82 1.26
CA SER A 72 -6.17 -2.20 0.80
C SER A 72 -6.60 -3.18 1.88
N THR A 73 -7.17 -4.30 1.45
CA THR A 73 -7.50 -5.44 2.32
C THR A 73 -6.31 -6.38 2.56
N VAL A 74 -5.26 -6.29 1.75
CA VAL A 74 -4.05 -7.14 1.83
C VAL A 74 -2.81 -6.38 1.33
N ALA A 75 -1.62 -6.88 1.67
CA ALA A 75 -0.34 -6.33 1.21
C ALA A 75 0.70 -7.45 1.02
N PRO A 76 1.87 -7.17 0.41
CA PRO A 76 2.97 -8.13 0.33
C PRO A 76 3.32 -8.72 1.69
N GLY A 77 3.43 -10.06 1.74
CA GLY A 77 3.67 -10.80 2.99
C GLY A 77 2.39 -11.27 3.68
N SER A 78 1.22 -10.72 3.35
CA SER A 78 -0.07 -11.20 3.86
C SER A 78 -0.51 -12.47 3.15
N LYS A 79 -1.16 -13.38 3.90
CA LYS A 79 -1.81 -14.56 3.31
C LYS A 79 -2.91 -14.11 2.35
N GLY A 80 -2.88 -14.62 1.12
CA GLY A 80 -3.90 -14.32 0.11
C GLY A 80 -3.56 -13.13 -0.79
N TYR A 81 -2.40 -12.49 -0.62
CA TYR A 81 -1.93 -11.46 -1.55
C TYR A 81 -1.73 -12.02 -2.97
N ASN A 82 -2.40 -11.43 -3.96
CA ASN A 82 -2.43 -11.88 -5.36
C ASN A 82 -1.37 -11.17 -6.23
N GLY A 83 -0.23 -10.78 -5.64
CA GLY A 83 0.90 -10.22 -6.39
C GLY A 83 0.64 -8.81 -6.93
N GLY A 84 -0.28 -8.06 -6.32
CA GLY A 84 -0.62 -6.70 -6.73
C GLY A 84 -1.63 -6.65 -7.87
N ARG A 85 -2.45 -7.68 -8.03
CA ARG A 85 -3.67 -7.61 -8.83
C ARG A 85 -4.73 -6.94 -8.00
N TRP A 86 -5.14 -5.74 -8.37
CA TRP A 86 -6.05 -4.90 -7.61
C TRP A 86 -7.40 -4.76 -8.29
N MET A 87 -8.46 -4.80 -7.49
CA MET A 87 -9.81 -4.43 -7.86
C MET A 87 -10.25 -3.26 -6.99
N VAL A 88 -10.49 -2.11 -7.63
CA VAL A 88 -10.80 -0.84 -6.97
C VAL A 88 -12.30 -0.74 -6.77
N HIS A 89 -12.72 -0.73 -5.51
CA HIS A 89 -14.09 -0.49 -5.08
C HIS A 89 -14.25 0.98 -4.70
N ALA A 90 -15.14 1.71 -5.38
CA ALA A 90 -15.37 3.11 -5.06
C ALA A 90 -16.29 3.25 -3.85
N ILE A 91 -15.84 3.95 -2.82
CA ILE A 91 -16.60 4.17 -1.60
C ILE A 91 -17.23 5.56 -1.62
N ALA A 92 -18.55 5.61 -1.42
CA ALA A 92 -19.30 6.85 -1.25
C ALA A 92 -19.70 7.02 0.22
N TYR A 93 -19.32 8.14 0.83
CA TYR A 93 -19.77 8.46 2.19
C TYR A 93 -21.26 8.82 2.20
N ASN A 94 -21.98 8.42 3.22
CA ASN A 94 -23.41 8.75 3.35
C ASN A 94 -23.64 10.25 3.52
N THR A 95 -22.68 10.96 4.11
CA THR A 95 -22.74 12.42 4.27
C THR A 95 -21.42 13.09 3.90
N SER A 96 -20.33 12.78 4.59
CA SER A 96 -19.01 13.37 4.30
C SER A 96 -17.89 12.51 4.85
N TRP A 97 -16.69 12.66 4.27
CA TRP A 97 -15.48 12.02 4.77
C TRP A 97 -15.25 12.31 6.26
N ALA A 98 -15.37 13.59 6.67
CA ALA A 98 -15.13 13.99 8.05
C ALA A 98 -16.10 13.34 9.05
N ALA A 99 -17.38 13.16 8.67
CA ALA A 99 -18.35 12.47 9.52
C ALA A 99 -18.01 10.98 9.66
N THR A 100 -17.56 10.35 8.58
CA THR A 100 -17.16 8.94 8.58
C THR A 100 -15.89 8.71 9.40
N VAL A 101 -14.85 9.53 9.22
CA VAL A 101 -13.62 9.44 10.03
C VAL A 101 -13.94 9.66 11.50
N ALA A 102 -14.72 10.70 11.85
CA ALA A 102 -15.08 10.95 13.24
C ALA A 102 -15.84 9.78 13.92
N ALA A 103 -16.52 8.94 13.14
CA ALA A 103 -17.28 7.79 13.64
C ALA A 103 -16.46 6.48 13.66
N HIS A 104 -15.52 6.31 12.73
CA HIS A 104 -14.91 5.00 12.43
C HIS A 104 -13.37 4.98 12.46
N ASP A 105 -12.71 6.10 12.71
CA ASP A 105 -11.27 6.16 13.02
C ASP A 105 -11.02 5.53 14.40
N ALA A 106 -10.64 4.25 14.41
CA ALA A 106 -10.53 3.45 15.62
C ALA A 106 -9.21 3.68 16.35
N ASN A 107 -8.19 4.17 15.64
CA ASN A 107 -6.85 4.39 16.17
C ASN A 107 -6.52 5.87 16.44
N GLY A 108 -7.39 6.81 16.03
CA GLY A 108 -7.20 8.25 16.19
C GLY A 108 -6.16 8.84 15.23
N SER A 109 -5.95 8.21 14.07
CA SER A 109 -4.98 8.65 13.06
C SER A 109 -5.44 9.91 12.31
N GLY A 110 -6.74 10.18 12.29
CA GLY A 110 -7.38 11.20 11.48
C GLY A 110 -7.78 10.74 10.08
N ASP A 111 -7.58 9.45 9.74
CA ASP A 111 -7.96 8.81 8.48
C ASP A 111 -8.69 7.47 8.78
N LEU A 112 -9.25 6.83 7.75
CA LEU A 112 -9.46 5.36 7.80
C LEU A 112 -8.25 4.71 7.15
N ASP A 113 -7.38 4.06 7.93
CA ASP A 113 -6.10 3.52 7.49
C ASP A 113 -6.03 1.97 7.57
N SER A 114 -7.16 1.35 7.92
CA SER A 114 -7.29 -0.10 7.95
C SER A 114 -8.56 -0.57 7.24
N ALA A 115 -8.49 -1.78 6.67
CA ALA A 115 -9.68 -2.38 6.06
C ALA A 115 -10.78 -2.68 7.10
N ALA A 116 -10.42 -2.77 8.38
CA ALA A 116 -11.37 -2.95 9.47
C ALA A 116 -12.26 -1.71 9.63
N GLU A 117 -11.68 -0.51 9.63
CA GLU A 117 -12.41 0.75 9.76
C GLU A 117 -13.28 1.03 8.54
N VAL A 118 -12.77 0.75 7.33
CA VAL A 118 -13.60 0.87 6.11
C VAL A 118 -14.79 -0.08 6.16
N ARG A 119 -14.62 -1.32 6.64
CA ARG A 119 -15.73 -2.26 6.83
C ARG A 119 -16.71 -1.79 7.92
N ALA A 120 -16.23 -1.15 8.98
CA ALA A 120 -17.09 -0.56 10.00
C ALA A 120 -17.95 0.57 9.41
N ALA A 121 -17.36 1.45 8.61
CA ALA A 121 -18.08 2.49 7.87
C ALA A 121 -19.12 1.91 6.90
N LEU A 122 -18.78 0.83 6.17
CA LEU A 122 -19.70 0.14 5.27
C LEU A 122 -20.86 -0.58 5.99
N ALA A 123 -20.69 -0.94 7.26
CA ALA A 123 -21.72 -1.57 8.08
C ALA A 123 -22.63 -0.56 8.78
N ASP A 124 -22.27 0.73 8.79
CA ASP A 124 -23.03 1.80 9.42
C ASP A 124 -24.06 2.38 8.43
N PRO A 125 -25.38 2.28 8.70
CA PRO A 125 -26.41 2.87 7.86
C PRO A 125 -26.64 4.37 8.13
N GLY A 126 -26.00 4.93 9.17
CA GLY A 126 -26.17 6.29 9.64
C GLY A 126 -25.36 7.33 8.87
N ALA A 127 -25.33 8.56 9.40
CA ALA A 127 -24.63 9.69 8.78
C ALA A 127 -23.09 9.52 8.73
N GLY A 128 -22.53 8.73 9.65
CA GLY A 128 -21.11 8.35 9.65
C GLY A 128 -20.78 7.20 8.69
N GLY A 129 -21.79 6.56 8.11
CA GLY A 129 -21.59 5.40 7.25
C GLY A 129 -21.08 5.70 5.85
N ALA A 130 -20.86 4.62 5.10
CA ALA A 130 -20.49 4.66 3.70
C ALA A 130 -21.10 3.49 2.92
N VAL A 131 -21.08 3.57 1.60
CA VAL A 131 -21.57 2.54 0.68
C VAL A 131 -20.51 2.20 -0.35
N ASP A 132 -20.34 0.90 -0.62
CA ASP A 132 -19.56 0.40 -1.75
C ASP A 132 -20.39 0.55 -3.02
N THR A 133 -19.95 1.41 -3.93
CA THR A 133 -20.62 1.68 -5.20
C THR A 133 -20.19 0.71 -6.33
N GLY A 134 -19.34 -0.26 -5.99
CA GLY A 134 -18.89 -1.31 -6.87
C GLY A 134 -17.50 -1.07 -7.45
N VAL A 135 -17.13 -1.98 -8.34
CA VAL A 135 -15.80 -2.01 -8.98
C VAL A 135 -15.73 -0.96 -10.09
N VAL A 136 -14.79 -0.03 -9.98
CA VAL A 136 -14.56 1.04 -10.96
C VAL A 136 -13.29 0.82 -11.79
N LYS A 137 -12.36 -0.02 -11.33
CA LYS A 137 -11.10 -0.30 -12.01
C LYS A 137 -10.53 -1.65 -11.58
N SER A 138 -9.87 -2.35 -12.51
CA SER A 138 -9.00 -3.47 -12.18
C SER A 138 -7.64 -3.28 -12.83
N PHE A 139 -6.55 -3.56 -12.12
CA PHE A 139 -5.20 -3.41 -12.66
C PHE A 139 -4.19 -4.32 -11.97
N VAL A 140 -2.97 -4.41 -12.51
CA VAL A 140 -1.83 -5.06 -11.84
C VAL A 140 -0.74 -4.04 -11.58
N CYS A 141 -0.31 -3.94 -10.34
CA CYS A 141 0.87 -3.20 -9.91
C CYS A 141 1.36 -3.73 -8.55
N PRO A 142 2.54 -4.37 -8.49
CA PRO A 142 3.17 -4.71 -7.22
C PRO A 142 3.43 -3.48 -6.36
N VAL A 143 3.54 -3.68 -5.05
CA VAL A 143 3.73 -2.59 -4.09
C VAL A 143 4.85 -2.88 -3.10
N ILE A 144 5.37 -1.83 -2.48
CA ILE A 144 6.34 -1.93 -1.38
C ILE A 144 5.88 -1.03 -0.23
N LYS A 145 6.16 -1.47 1.00
CA LYS A 145 5.95 -0.65 2.20
C LYS A 145 6.86 0.59 2.14
N LEU A 146 6.33 1.75 2.54
CA LEU A 146 7.07 3.01 2.67
C LEU A 146 7.90 3.07 3.95
#